data_AF-A0A957M403-F1
#
_entry.id   AF-A0A957M403-F1
#
_cell.length_a   1.000
_cell.length_b   1.000
_cell.length_c   1.000
_cell.angle_alpha   90.00
_cell.angle_beta   90.00
_cell.angle_gamma   90.00
#
_symmetry.space_group_name_H-M   'P 1'
#
loop_
_entity.id
_entity.type
_entity.pdbx_description
1 polymer ?
#
loop_
_entity_poly.entity_id
_entity_poly.type
_entity_poly.pdbx_seq_one_letter_code
_entity_poly.pdbx_strand_id
1 'polypeptide(L)'
;MARMMLTGFILALFLLVGGAPAVAQAQDSQLAEVSVTIPANGEASLPFTGMCLEYTEPFPDSFGSFNGMAPDEVRRILKYSLLNGYTVSDDFQVQMAIWRAIEGVWPYPDSVDRTLAEEIYAESQNVTLDPLEGEGVALDVAIADGSVTVTSEDFALTEPNPVAGGPYMGGGALTLKNNTDQAITVYYPFGLVLEAEQEAAQNLVTFATELEENPIATPTPAPTEEPTPPVLPPTGVSLGGSGGLLSLLTASAGLLILAGGAYIFRRDGSDTRT
;
A
#
# COMPACT_ATOMS: atom_id res chain seq x y z
N MET A 1 -57.58 -33.85 -60.74
CA MET A 1 -56.45 -34.67 -61.26
C MET A 1 -55.19 -34.12 -60.60
N ALA A 2 -54.70 -34.68 -59.49
CA ALA A 2 -53.97 -35.95 -59.32
C ALA A 2 -52.48 -35.86 -59.70
N ARG A 3 -51.64 -36.32 -58.74
CA ARG A 3 -50.18 -36.63 -58.73
C ARG A 3 -49.26 -35.48 -58.31
N MET A 4 -48.62 -35.47 -57.12
CA MET A 4 -47.82 -36.46 -56.36
C MET A 4 -46.42 -36.70 -56.94
N MET A 5 -45.39 -36.24 -56.22
CA MET A 5 -44.02 -36.77 -56.03
C MET A 5 -43.33 -35.77 -55.08
N LEU A 6 -43.15 -35.99 -53.78
CA LEU A 6 -42.45 -37.06 -53.05
C LEU A 6 -41.05 -37.33 -53.63
N THR A 7 -39.99 -36.89 -52.94
CA THR A 7 -38.95 -37.75 -52.32
C THR A 7 -37.64 -36.99 -52.12
N GLY A 8 -37.28 -36.76 -50.85
CA GLY A 8 -35.95 -37.00 -50.29
C GLY A 8 -34.86 -35.94 -50.47
N PHE A 9 -34.31 -35.44 -49.36
CA PHE A 9 -32.94 -35.78 -48.93
C PHE A 9 -32.60 -35.16 -47.56
N ILE A 10 -32.24 -36.06 -46.63
CA ILE A 10 -31.14 -35.96 -45.66
C ILE A 10 -31.14 -34.80 -44.65
N LEU A 11 -31.68 -35.16 -43.48
CA LEU A 11 -31.13 -34.96 -42.14
C LEU A 11 -29.61 -34.70 -42.11
N ALA A 12 -29.21 -33.43 -41.93
CA ALA A 12 -27.88 -33.06 -41.44
C ALA A 12 -28.06 -32.36 -40.09
N LEU A 13 -27.95 -33.18 -39.04
CA LEU A 13 -27.85 -32.80 -37.65
C LEU A 13 -26.56 -31.96 -37.47
N PHE A 14 -26.67 -30.63 -37.63
CA PHE A 14 -25.60 -29.75 -37.20
C PHE A 14 -25.58 -29.76 -35.66
N LEU A 15 -24.58 -30.44 -35.14
CA LEU A 15 -24.06 -30.27 -33.78
C LEU A 15 -23.80 -28.79 -33.55
N LEU A 16 -24.80 -28.10 -32.98
CA LEU A 16 -24.60 -26.88 -32.23
C LEU A 16 -23.77 -27.27 -31.01
N VAL A 17 -22.45 -27.20 -31.18
CA VAL A 17 -21.51 -27.10 -30.07
C VAL A 17 -21.90 -25.82 -29.36
N GLY A 18 -22.70 -25.98 -28.30
CA GLY A 18 -23.00 -24.93 -27.34
C GLY A 18 -21.70 -24.54 -26.67
N GLY A 19 -20.97 -23.61 -27.29
CA GLY A 19 -19.97 -22.83 -26.60
C GLY A 19 -20.72 -22.07 -25.52
N ALA A 20 -20.67 -22.57 -24.29
CA ALA A 20 -21.00 -21.74 -23.14
C ALA A 20 -20.16 -20.46 -23.29
N PRO A 21 -20.77 -19.26 -23.23
CA PRO A 21 -19.96 -18.06 -23.13
C PRO A 21 -19.05 -18.29 -21.93
N ALA A 22 -17.74 -18.23 -22.16
CA ALA A 22 -16.80 -18.05 -21.08
C ALA A 22 -17.25 -16.76 -20.40
N VAL A 23 -17.96 -16.91 -19.29
CA VAL A 23 -18.17 -15.80 -18.37
C VAL A 23 -16.76 -15.50 -17.94
N ALA A 24 -16.18 -14.45 -18.52
CA ALA A 24 -15.00 -13.83 -17.96
C ALA A 24 -15.39 -13.58 -16.51
N GLN A 25 -14.83 -14.37 -15.59
CA GLN A 25 -14.86 -14.00 -14.20
C GLN A 25 -14.10 -12.68 -14.21
N ALA A 26 -14.86 -11.57 -14.12
CA ALA A 26 -14.26 -10.32 -13.73
C ALA A 26 -13.42 -10.67 -12.52
N GLN A 27 -12.10 -10.52 -12.64
CA GLN A 27 -11.26 -10.59 -11.47
C GLN A 27 -11.79 -9.48 -10.59
N ASP A 28 -12.55 -9.91 -9.59
CA ASP A 28 -13.09 -9.09 -8.53
C ASP A 28 -11.90 -8.75 -7.62
N SER A 29 -10.85 -8.16 -8.20
CA SER A 29 -9.82 -7.42 -7.50
C SER A 29 -10.51 -6.14 -7.03
N GLN A 30 -11.46 -6.31 -6.12
CA GLN A 30 -12.12 -5.19 -5.46
C GLN A 30 -11.06 -4.55 -4.59
N LEU A 31 -10.63 -3.37 -5.02
CA LEU A 31 -9.84 -2.44 -4.23
C LEU A 31 -10.71 -2.00 -3.03
N ALA A 32 -10.79 -2.87 -2.03
CA ALA A 32 -11.47 -2.64 -0.77
C ALA A 32 -10.54 -1.92 0.21
N GLU A 33 -11.10 -1.37 1.28
CA GLU A 33 -10.31 -0.88 2.42
C GLU A 33 -9.54 -2.07 3.00
N VAL A 34 -8.23 -2.07 2.77
CA VAL A 34 -7.39 -3.19 3.19
C VAL A 34 -7.29 -3.19 4.70
N SER A 35 -7.61 -4.35 5.30
CA SER A 35 -7.44 -4.60 6.71
C SER A 35 -6.20 -5.47 6.96
N VAL A 36 -5.43 -5.13 7.98
CA VAL A 36 -4.21 -5.84 8.35
C VAL A 36 -4.17 -6.06 9.86
N THR A 37 -3.84 -7.29 10.27
CA THR A 37 -3.63 -7.62 11.68
C THR A 37 -2.14 -7.56 12.01
N ILE A 38 -1.78 -6.67 12.91
CA ILE A 38 -0.40 -6.45 13.35
C ILE A 38 -0.21 -7.18 14.69
N PRO A 39 0.74 -8.12 14.81
CA PRO A 39 1.03 -8.80 16.08
C PRO A 39 1.37 -7.81 17.20
N ALA A 40 1.21 -8.23 18.46
CA ALA A 40 1.64 -7.45 19.62
C ALA A 40 3.13 -7.09 19.50
N ASN A 41 3.47 -5.80 19.66
CA ASN A 41 4.83 -5.27 19.47
C ASN A 41 5.47 -5.62 18.11
N GLY A 42 4.68 -6.03 17.13
CA GLY A 42 5.12 -6.49 15.82
C GLY A 42 4.94 -5.42 14.74
N GLU A 43 5.29 -5.81 13.51
CA GLU A 43 5.20 -4.97 12.33
C GLU A 43 4.42 -5.68 11.22
N ALA A 44 3.78 -4.91 10.35
CA ALA A 44 3.17 -5.37 9.12
C ALA A 44 3.47 -4.39 7.98
N SER A 45 3.50 -4.89 6.75
CA SER A 45 3.69 -4.06 5.55
C SER A 45 2.37 -3.89 4.81
N LEU A 46 2.10 -2.69 4.31
CA LEU A 46 0.87 -2.34 3.61
C LEU A 46 1.19 -1.47 2.38
N PRO A 47 1.02 -1.99 1.15
CA PRO A 47 1.28 -1.21 -0.04
C PRO A 47 0.24 -0.10 -0.20
N PHE A 48 0.68 1.03 -0.75
CA PHE A 48 -0.17 2.19 -0.93
C PHE A 48 0.20 2.97 -2.19
N THR A 49 -0.77 3.74 -2.67
CA THR A 49 -0.59 4.76 -3.71
C THR A 49 -0.93 6.12 -3.11
N GLY A 50 -0.16 7.14 -3.49
CA GLY A 50 -0.40 8.54 -3.18
C GLY A 50 -0.63 9.35 -4.45
N MET A 51 -1.66 10.20 -4.42
CA MET A 51 -2.00 11.17 -5.45
C MET A 51 -1.84 12.59 -4.92
N CYS A 52 -1.43 13.50 -5.79
CA CYS A 52 -1.13 14.88 -5.48
C CYS A 52 -2.36 15.67 -5.00
N LEU A 53 -2.24 16.47 -3.95
CA LEU A 53 -3.32 17.37 -3.50
C LEU A 53 -3.23 18.77 -4.13
N GLU A 54 -2.01 19.28 -4.34
CA GLU A 54 -1.76 20.65 -4.78
C GLU A 54 -1.19 20.70 -6.22
N TYR A 55 -1.91 21.28 -7.18
CA TYR A 55 -1.56 21.18 -8.61
C TYR A 55 -0.18 21.76 -8.97
N THR A 56 0.18 22.90 -8.37
CA THR A 56 1.37 23.67 -8.77
C THR A 56 2.60 23.41 -7.93
N GLU A 57 2.47 22.59 -6.88
CA GLU A 57 3.56 22.32 -5.97
C GLU A 57 4.42 21.16 -6.49
N PRO A 58 5.75 21.19 -6.28
CA PRO A 58 6.62 20.09 -6.63
C PRO A 58 6.22 18.82 -5.88
N PHE A 59 6.45 17.69 -6.52
CA PHE A 59 6.29 16.39 -5.89
C PHE A 59 7.35 16.22 -4.79
N PRO A 60 6.99 15.72 -3.60
CA PRO A 60 7.93 15.53 -2.49
C PRO A 60 8.97 14.43 -2.76
N ASP A 61 10.23 14.71 -2.44
CA ASP A 61 11.30 13.68 -2.45
C ASP A 61 11.34 12.83 -1.16
N SER A 62 10.59 13.22 -0.11
CA SER A 62 10.51 12.56 1.19
C SER A 62 9.21 12.90 1.91
N PHE A 63 8.75 11.97 2.76
CA PHE A 63 7.45 12.04 3.41
C PHE A 63 7.58 11.97 4.93
N GLY A 64 6.76 12.77 5.59
CA GLY A 64 6.66 12.81 7.05
C GLY A 64 5.62 11.84 7.56
N SER A 65 4.88 12.27 8.57
CA SER A 65 3.77 11.51 9.14
C SER A 65 2.47 11.73 8.37
N PHE A 66 1.51 10.82 8.60
CA PHE A 66 0.12 11.08 8.23
C PHE A 66 -0.47 12.21 9.07
N ASN A 67 -1.14 13.17 8.42
CA ASN A 67 -1.82 14.29 9.06
C ASN A 67 -3.33 14.26 8.79
N GLY A 68 -3.98 13.22 9.30
CA GLY A 68 -5.42 13.07 9.25
C GLY A 68 -5.97 12.75 7.87
N MET A 69 -7.25 13.10 7.66
CA MET A 69 -8.02 12.78 6.48
C MET A 69 -8.08 13.97 5.51
N ALA A 70 -8.05 13.68 4.20
CA ALA A 70 -8.29 14.66 3.16
C ALA A 70 -9.73 15.19 3.24
N PRO A 71 -10.04 16.35 2.61
CA PRO A 71 -11.41 16.85 2.53
C PRO A 71 -12.37 15.79 1.98
N ASP A 72 -13.59 15.75 2.52
CA ASP A 72 -14.60 14.73 2.17
C ASP A 72 -14.87 14.61 0.67
N GLU A 73 -14.77 15.72 -0.06
CA GLU A 73 -14.93 15.75 -1.51
C GLU A 73 -13.84 14.96 -2.24
N VAL A 74 -12.57 15.11 -1.84
CA VAL A 74 -11.44 14.32 -2.36
C VAL A 74 -11.62 12.84 -2.01
N ARG A 75 -12.07 12.54 -0.79
CA ARG A 75 -12.30 11.16 -0.35
C ARG A 75 -13.40 10.48 -1.15
N ARG A 76 -14.47 11.21 -1.49
CA ARG A 76 -15.54 10.70 -2.38
C ARG A 76 -15.03 10.44 -3.80
N ILE A 77 -14.19 11.34 -4.35
CA ILE A 77 -13.55 11.14 -5.65
C ILE A 77 -12.73 9.85 -5.64
N LEU A 78 -11.84 9.67 -4.66
CA LEU A 78 -11.03 8.47 -4.57
C LEU A 78 -11.87 7.20 -4.44
N LYS A 79 -12.87 7.21 -3.55
CA LYS A 79 -13.75 6.05 -3.36
C LYS A 79 -14.53 5.73 -4.64
N TYR A 80 -15.09 6.73 -5.32
CA TYR A 80 -15.76 6.53 -6.61
C TYR A 80 -14.80 5.94 -7.66
N SER A 81 -13.60 6.51 -7.78
CA SER A 81 -12.60 6.07 -8.75
C SER A 81 -12.10 4.65 -8.48
N LEU A 82 -11.93 4.27 -7.22
CA LEU A 82 -11.54 2.90 -6.84
C LEU A 82 -12.65 1.89 -7.16
N LEU A 83 -13.90 2.21 -6.81
CA LEU A 83 -15.06 1.35 -7.11
C LEU A 83 -15.29 1.11 -8.61
N ASN A 84 -14.83 2.04 -9.45
CA ASN A 84 -14.96 1.95 -10.91
C ASN A 84 -13.64 1.58 -11.63
N GLY A 85 -12.55 1.32 -10.88
CA GLY A 85 -11.24 0.96 -11.43
C GLY A 85 -10.46 2.11 -12.11
N TYR A 86 -10.94 3.34 -12.01
CA TYR A 86 -10.31 4.51 -12.65
C TYR A 86 -8.95 4.87 -12.08
N THR A 87 -8.63 4.48 -10.84
CA THR A 87 -7.27 4.67 -10.29
C THR A 87 -6.21 3.83 -11.00
N VAL A 88 -6.62 2.85 -11.82
CA VAL A 88 -5.74 2.02 -12.64
C VAL A 88 -5.87 2.35 -14.12
N SER A 89 -7.11 2.48 -14.63
CA SER A 89 -7.33 2.68 -16.08
C SER A 89 -7.15 4.13 -16.52
N ASP A 90 -7.43 5.10 -15.65
CA ASP A 90 -7.56 6.52 -15.97
C ASP A 90 -7.05 7.41 -14.82
N ASP A 91 -5.95 7.00 -14.20
CA ASP A 91 -5.36 7.61 -13.00
C ASP A 91 -5.16 9.13 -13.11
N PHE A 92 -4.78 9.63 -14.29
CA PHE A 92 -4.65 11.06 -14.51
C PHE A 92 -5.99 11.79 -14.48
N GLN A 93 -7.08 11.20 -14.99
CA GLN A 93 -8.43 11.79 -14.91
C GLN A 93 -8.90 11.85 -13.45
N VAL A 94 -8.56 10.83 -12.63
CA VAL A 94 -8.78 10.86 -11.18
C VAL A 94 -8.02 12.04 -10.55
N GLN A 95 -6.74 12.19 -10.88
CA GLN A 95 -5.92 13.30 -10.39
C GLN A 95 -6.49 14.67 -10.74
N MET A 96 -7.00 14.84 -11.96
CA MET A 96 -7.63 16.11 -12.37
C MET A 96 -8.89 16.41 -11.56
N ALA A 97 -9.70 15.40 -11.25
CA ALA A 97 -10.87 15.55 -10.41
C ALA A 97 -10.47 15.95 -8.97
N ILE A 98 -9.40 15.36 -8.42
CA ILE A 98 -8.86 15.72 -7.10
C ILE A 98 -8.45 17.20 -7.08
N TRP A 99 -7.64 17.64 -8.05
CA TRP A 99 -7.23 19.06 -8.12
C TRP A 99 -8.42 19.99 -8.31
N ARG A 100 -9.46 19.58 -9.05
CA ARG A 100 -10.71 20.37 -9.15
C ARG A 100 -11.42 20.53 -7.80
N ALA A 101 -11.41 19.51 -6.96
CA ALA A 101 -12.01 19.58 -5.62
C ALA A 101 -11.23 20.52 -4.70
N ILE A 102 -9.90 20.50 -4.78
CA ILE A 102 -9.03 21.37 -3.96
C ILE A 102 -9.07 22.82 -4.44
N GLU A 103 -8.89 23.06 -5.74
CA GLU A 103 -8.74 24.41 -6.30
C GLU A 103 -10.08 25.13 -6.53
N GLY A 104 -11.19 24.41 -6.56
CA GLY A 104 -12.51 24.98 -6.87
C GLY A 104 -12.70 25.36 -8.35
N VAL A 105 -11.68 25.18 -9.19
CA VAL A 105 -11.67 25.38 -10.65
C VAL A 105 -10.83 24.30 -11.32
N TRP A 106 -10.95 24.13 -12.63
CA TRP A 106 -10.07 23.23 -13.40
C TRP A 106 -8.74 23.96 -13.66
N PRO A 107 -7.60 23.55 -13.08
CA PRO A 107 -6.37 24.34 -13.16
C PRO A 107 -5.59 24.14 -14.47
N TYR A 108 -6.20 23.50 -15.46
CA TYR A 108 -5.58 23.14 -16.75
C TYR A 108 -6.10 23.98 -17.91
N PRO A 109 -5.33 24.09 -19.00
CA PRO A 109 -5.85 24.65 -20.26
C PRO A 109 -7.03 23.85 -20.80
N ASP A 110 -7.99 24.52 -21.45
CA ASP A 110 -9.16 23.88 -22.10
C ASP A 110 -8.80 22.91 -23.24
N SER A 111 -7.54 22.85 -23.66
CA SER A 111 -7.05 21.87 -24.64
C SER A 111 -6.85 20.47 -24.08
N VAL A 112 -6.87 20.30 -22.75
CA VAL A 112 -6.72 19.01 -22.08
C VAL A 112 -8.09 18.33 -22.02
N ASP A 113 -8.20 17.09 -22.51
CA ASP A 113 -9.45 16.32 -22.38
C ASP A 113 -9.69 15.97 -20.92
N ARG A 114 -10.76 16.55 -20.36
CA ARG A 114 -11.19 16.36 -18.98
C ARG A 114 -12.58 15.72 -18.86
N THR A 115 -13.07 15.10 -19.95
CA THR A 115 -14.43 14.56 -20.02
C THR A 115 -14.70 13.57 -18.87
N LEU A 116 -13.77 12.64 -18.64
CA LEU A 116 -13.90 11.65 -17.58
C LEU A 116 -13.67 12.25 -16.19
N ALA A 117 -12.74 13.21 -16.04
CA ALA A 117 -12.55 13.92 -14.78
C ALA A 117 -13.81 14.69 -14.33
N GLU A 118 -14.53 15.31 -15.28
CA GLU A 118 -15.80 15.98 -15.02
C GLU A 118 -16.88 14.98 -14.54
N GLU A 119 -16.93 13.79 -15.15
CA GLU A 119 -17.81 12.70 -14.71
C GLU A 119 -17.46 12.21 -13.31
N ILE A 120 -16.19 11.87 -13.06
CA ILE A 120 -15.69 11.43 -11.75
C ILE A 120 -16.04 12.45 -10.66
N TYR A 121 -15.79 13.74 -10.93
CA TYR A 121 -16.09 14.81 -9.98
C TYR A 121 -17.59 14.92 -9.68
N ALA A 122 -18.45 14.83 -10.71
CA ALA A 122 -19.89 14.94 -10.56
C ALA A 122 -20.51 13.73 -9.83
N GLU A 123 -20.18 12.50 -10.28
CA GLU A 123 -20.82 11.27 -9.80
C GLU A 123 -20.38 10.89 -8.38
N SER A 124 -19.07 10.94 -8.13
CA SER A 124 -18.52 11.76 -7.05
C SER A 124 -19.39 12.04 -5.83
N GLN A 125 -20.17 13.11 -5.99
CA GLN A 125 -20.88 13.78 -4.89
C GLN A 125 -22.00 12.92 -4.29
N ASN A 126 -22.39 11.84 -4.96
CA ASN A 126 -23.42 10.91 -4.49
C ASN A 126 -22.85 9.72 -3.71
N VAL A 127 -21.53 9.57 -3.63
CA VAL A 127 -20.87 8.48 -2.91
C VAL A 127 -20.88 8.74 -1.40
N THR A 128 -21.29 7.75 -0.61
CA THR A 128 -21.19 7.83 0.86
C THR A 128 -19.76 7.54 1.30
N LEU A 129 -19.32 8.16 2.40
CA LEU A 129 -18.00 7.93 2.99
C LEU A 129 -17.98 6.82 4.04
N ASP A 130 -19.04 6.01 4.09
CA ASP A 130 -19.05 4.82 4.95
C ASP A 130 -17.92 3.87 4.53
N PRO A 131 -17.25 3.18 5.46
CA PRO A 131 -16.30 2.13 5.14
C PRO A 131 -16.90 1.12 4.15
N LEU A 132 -16.11 0.64 3.18
CA LEU A 132 -16.55 -0.41 2.26
C LEU A 132 -16.58 -1.76 2.99
N GLU A 133 -15.44 -2.16 3.52
CA GLU A 133 -15.23 -3.48 4.15
C GLU A 133 -14.21 -3.44 5.30
N GLY A 134 -13.77 -2.24 5.74
CA GLY A 134 -12.75 -2.11 6.76
C GLY A 134 -13.12 -2.82 8.08
N GLU A 135 -12.29 -3.78 8.50
CA GLU A 135 -12.39 -4.45 9.79
C GLU A 135 -11.40 -3.84 10.79
N GLY A 136 -11.82 -3.69 12.04
CA GLY A 136 -10.97 -3.20 13.13
C GLY A 136 -10.98 -1.67 13.29
N VAL A 137 -9.85 -1.13 13.71
CA VAL A 137 -9.68 0.31 14.00
C VAL A 137 -9.18 1.03 12.74
N ALA A 138 -9.74 2.21 12.42
CA ALA A 138 -9.24 3.00 11.31
C ALA A 138 -7.78 3.42 11.56
N LEU A 139 -6.93 3.34 10.53
CA LEU A 139 -5.50 3.58 10.70
C LEU A 139 -5.17 5.00 11.23
N ASP A 140 -5.91 6.03 10.81
CA ASP A 140 -5.77 7.39 11.37
C ASP A 140 -6.05 7.44 12.88
N VAL A 141 -7.08 6.72 13.32
CA VAL A 141 -7.44 6.63 14.74
C VAL A 141 -6.34 5.92 15.53
N ALA A 142 -5.81 4.82 15.00
CA ALA A 142 -4.72 4.06 15.62
C ALA A 142 -3.38 4.83 15.64
N ILE A 143 -3.15 5.74 14.69
CA ILE A 143 -2.00 6.66 14.72
C ILE A 143 -2.23 7.73 15.79
N ALA A 144 -3.41 8.35 15.80
CA ALA A 144 -3.73 9.45 16.70
C ALA A 144 -3.73 9.04 18.18
N ASP A 145 -4.11 7.80 18.49
CA ASP A 145 -4.06 7.25 19.85
C ASP A 145 -2.68 6.69 20.26
N GLY A 146 -1.74 6.62 19.31
CA GLY A 146 -0.38 6.11 19.51
C GLY A 146 -0.25 4.59 19.56
N SER A 147 -1.32 3.84 19.28
CA SER A 147 -1.28 2.37 19.21
C SER A 147 -0.53 1.84 18.00
N VAL A 148 -0.46 2.61 16.91
CA VAL A 148 0.31 2.29 15.71
C VAL A 148 1.23 3.44 15.31
N THR A 149 2.49 3.13 15.02
CA THR A 149 3.42 4.04 14.32
C THR A 149 3.49 3.64 12.86
N VAL A 150 3.57 4.61 11.95
CA VAL A 150 3.67 4.35 10.52
C VAL A 150 4.90 5.03 9.93
N THR A 151 5.65 4.29 9.11
CA THR A 151 6.75 4.82 8.29
C THR A 151 6.55 4.43 6.84
N SER A 152 6.83 5.33 5.90
CA SER A 152 6.82 5.03 4.47
C SER A 152 8.19 4.57 3.99
N GLU A 153 8.22 3.50 3.20
CA GLU A 153 9.42 2.93 2.60
C GLU A 153 9.23 2.77 1.08
N ASP A 154 10.35 2.79 0.35
CA ASP A 154 10.42 2.48 -1.08
C ASP A 154 9.45 3.26 -1.98
N PHE A 155 9.20 4.53 -1.64
CA PHE A 155 8.32 5.36 -2.45
C PHE A 155 8.92 5.61 -3.84
N ALA A 156 8.18 5.23 -4.87
CA ALA A 156 8.54 5.40 -6.27
C ALA A 156 7.50 6.27 -6.98
N LEU A 157 8.01 7.23 -7.76
CA LEU A 157 7.19 8.07 -8.62
C LEU A 157 6.68 7.27 -9.81
N THR A 158 5.44 7.54 -10.25
CA THR A 158 5.01 7.13 -11.59
C THR A 158 5.65 8.02 -12.64
N GLU A 159 5.68 7.56 -13.89
CA GLU A 159 6.27 8.34 -14.99
C GLU A 159 5.63 9.74 -15.09
N PRO A 160 6.42 10.77 -15.45
CA PRO A 160 5.94 12.14 -15.51
C PRO A 160 4.82 12.31 -16.54
N ASN A 161 3.82 13.12 -16.20
CA ASN A 161 2.72 13.41 -17.12
C ASN A 161 3.15 14.42 -18.20
N PRO A 162 2.82 14.19 -19.48
CA PRO A 162 3.14 15.11 -20.56
C PRO A 162 2.46 16.49 -20.45
N VAL A 163 1.38 16.63 -19.68
CA VAL A 163 0.59 17.86 -19.52
C VAL A 163 1.03 18.68 -18.31
N ALA A 164 1.27 18.04 -17.16
CA ALA A 164 1.65 18.72 -15.92
C ALA A 164 3.17 18.96 -15.81
N GLY A 165 3.98 18.31 -16.67
CA GLY A 165 5.44 18.49 -16.68
C GLY A 165 6.18 17.84 -15.51
N GLY A 166 5.48 17.09 -14.66
CA GLY A 166 6.01 16.39 -13.49
C GLY A 166 5.20 15.14 -13.11
N PRO A 167 5.68 14.35 -12.14
CA PRO A 167 4.92 13.24 -11.57
C PRO A 167 3.71 13.78 -10.80
N TYR A 168 2.62 13.02 -10.80
CA TYR A 168 1.38 13.35 -10.07
C TYR A 168 0.91 12.22 -9.16
N MET A 169 1.57 11.07 -9.25
CA MET A 169 1.25 9.89 -8.47
C MET A 169 2.55 9.18 -8.13
N GLY A 170 2.51 8.42 -7.06
CA GLY A 170 3.55 7.47 -6.71
C GLY A 170 3.00 6.43 -5.76
N GLY A 171 3.81 5.44 -5.43
CA GLY A 171 3.41 4.39 -4.50
C GLY A 171 4.62 3.77 -3.83
N GLY A 172 4.36 3.02 -2.77
CA GLY A 172 5.38 2.35 -1.99
C GLY A 172 4.75 1.43 -0.98
N ALA A 173 5.48 1.14 0.10
CA ALA A 173 4.98 0.34 1.21
C ALA A 173 4.99 1.17 2.49
N LEU A 174 3.96 0.99 3.32
CA LEU A 174 3.96 1.46 4.70
C LEU A 174 4.41 0.33 5.60
N THR A 175 5.31 0.62 6.53
CA THR A 175 5.61 -0.22 7.68
C THR A 175 4.75 0.25 8.85
N LEU A 176 3.83 -0.60 9.28
CA LEU A 176 2.94 -0.37 10.40
C LEU A 176 3.48 -1.10 11.63
N LYS A 177 3.82 -0.35 12.68
CA LYS A 177 4.31 -0.91 13.93
C LYS A 177 3.26 -0.79 15.03
N ASN A 178 2.86 -1.92 15.60
CA ASN A 178 1.97 -1.96 16.75
C ASN A 178 2.78 -1.68 18.03
N ASN A 179 2.40 -0.65 18.76
CA ASN A 179 3.05 -0.21 20.01
C ASN A 179 2.39 -0.82 21.26
N THR A 180 1.47 -1.77 21.10
CA THR A 180 0.70 -2.38 22.18
C THR A 180 1.11 -3.84 22.44
N ASP A 181 0.78 -4.33 23.64
CA ASP A 181 1.01 -5.71 24.05
C ASP A 181 -0.06 -6.71 23.56
N GLN A 182 -0.97 -6.29 22.68
CA GLN A 182 -2.01 -7.13 22.08
C GLN A 182 -1.96 -7.00 20.56
N ALA A 183 -2.38 -8.03 19.83
CA ALA A 183 -2.56 -7.87 18.39
C ALA A 183 -3.66 -6.85 18.11
N ILE A 184 -3.48 -6.04 17.06
CA ILE A 184 -4.46 -5.05 16.62
C ILE A 184 -4.78 -5.29 15.14
N THR A 185 -6.06 -5.25 14.79
CA THR A 185 -6.51 -5.21 13.39
C THR A 185 -6.85 -3.77 13.05
N VAL A 186 -6.21 -3.26 12.00
CA VAL A 186 -6.45 -1.92 11.49
C VAL A 186 -6.89 -1.98 10.03
N TYR A 187 -7.72 -1.04 9.59
CA TYR A 187 -8.04 -0.86 8.18
C TYR A 187 -7.53 0.50 7.69
N TYR A 188 -7.12 0.56 6.42
CA TYR A 188 -6.65 1.79 5.79
C TYR A 188 -7.84 2.54 5.16
N PRO A 189 -8.29 3.67 5.75
CA PRO A 189 -9.39 4.43 5.19
C PRO A 189 -8.96 5.19 3.93
N PHE A 190 -9.88 5.36 2.97
CA PHE A 190 -9.57 6.16 1.79
C PHE A 190 -9.30 7.61 2.13
N GLY A 191 -8.17 8.10 1.64
CA GLY A 191 -7.77 9.50 1.68
C GLY A 191 -7.14 9.94 2.99
N LEU A 192 -6.25 9.12 3.54
CA LEU A 192 -5.26 9.64 4.48
C LEU A 192 -4.35 10.65 3.77
N VAL A 193 -3.91 11.68 4.49
CA VAL A 193 -2.98 12.68 3.97
C VAL A 193 -1.58 12.36 4.46
N LEU A 194 -0.67 12.06 3.53
CA LEU A 194 0.75 11.92 3.80
C LEU A 194 1.43 13.28 3.56
N GLU A 195 1.97 13.88 4.61
CA GLU A 195 2.61 15.18 4.50
C GLU A 195 3.99 15.10 3.87
N ALA A 196 4.32 16.09 3.05
CA ALA A 196 5.69 16.30 2.60
C ALA A 196 6.55 16.81 3.76
N GLU A 197 7.79 16.32 3.89
CA GLU A 197 8.74 16.91 4.84
C GLU A 197 9.33 18.23 4.33
N GLN A 198 9.30 18.43 3.01
CA GLN A 198 9.89 19.58 2.34
C GLN A 198 8.93 20.76 2.36
N GLU A 199 9.44 21.93 2.74
CA GLU A 199 8.66 23.17 2.61
C GLU A 199 8.28 23.41 1.14
N ALA A 200 7.00 23.69 0.90
CA ALA A 200 6.43 23.93 -0.42
C ALA A 200 6.47 22.72 -1.39
N ALA A 201 6.56 21.49 -0.87
CA ALA A 201 6.20 20.30 -1.63
C ALA A 201 4.77 19.87 -1.28
N GLN A 202 4.10 19.28 -2.27
CA GLN A 202 2.71 18.91 -2.15
C GLN A 202 2.48 17.73 -1.20
N ASN A 203 1.36 17.75 -0.50
CA ASN A 203 0.89 16.61 0.27
C ASN A 203 0.27 15.59 -0.67
N LEU A 204 0.26 14.33 -0.23
CA LEU A 204 -0.39 13.27 -0.99
C LEU A 204 -1.64 12.80 -0.27
N VAL A 205 -2.72 12.63 -1.02
CA VAL A 205 -3.85 11.82 -0.58
C VAL A 205 -3.61 10.37 -0.97
N THR A 206 -3.78 9.47 -0.02
CA THR A 206 -3.36 8.07 -0.18
C THR A 206 -4.52 7.09 -0.05
N PHE A 207 -4.31 5.91 -0.65
CA PHE A 207 -5.17 4.74 -0.50
C PHE A 207 -4.30 3.48 -0.52
N ALA A 208 -4.74 2.45 0.20
CA ALA A 208 -4.09 1.15 0.14
C ALA A 208 -4.29 0.51 -1.24
N THR A 209 -3.25 -0.14 -1.74
CA THR A 209 -3.35 -1.01 -2.90
C THR A 209 -3.43 -2.46 -2.45
N GLU A 210 -3.79 -3.36 -3.38
CA GLU A 210 -3.91 -4.78 -3.08
C GLU A 210 -2.62 -5.27 -2.40
N LEU A 211 -2.78 -5.93 -1.25
CA LEU A 211 -1.68 -6.70 -0.68
C LEU A 211 -1.35 -7.74 -1.74
N GLU A 212 -0.22 -7.59 -2.44
CA GLU A 212 0.38 -8.77 -3.04
C GLU A 212 0.41 -9.81 -1.93
N GLU A 213 -0.18 -10.99 -2.16
CA GLU A 213 -0.12 -12.11 -1.22
C GLU A 213 1.36 -12.47 -1.04
N ASN A 214 2.05 -11.68 -0.23
CA ASN A 214 3.42 -11.88 0.11
C ASN A 214 3.34 -13.15 0.95
N PRO A 215 3.87 -14.29 0.46
CA PRO A 215 3.63 -15.56 1.08
C PRO A 215 4.08 -15.41 2.52
N ILE A 216 3.12 -15.38 3.45
CA ILE A 216 3.39 -15.23 4.88
C ILE A 216 4.52 -16.19 5.15
N ALA A 217 5.69 -15.65 5.49
CA ALA A 217 6.88 -16.46 5.71
C ALA A 217 6.43 -17.53 6.70
N THR A 218 6.27 -18.77 6.20
CA THR A 218 5.72 -19.84 7.02
C THR A 218 6.63 -19.86 8.23
N PRO A 219 6.09 -19.62 9.45
CA PRO A 219 6.93 -19.40 10.62
C PRO A 219 7.93 -20.53 10.62
N THR A 220 9.23 -20.18 10.50
CA THR A 220 10.27 -21.20 10.47
C THR A 220 10.01 -22.03 11.72
N PRO A 221 9.66 -23.32 11.57
CA PRO A 221 9.23 -24.12 12.71
C PRO A 221 10.30 -23.94 13.78
N ALA A 222 9.87 -23.54 14.98
CA ALA A 222 10.77 -23.43 16.11
C ALA A 222 11.61 -24.71 16.13
N PRO A 223 12.95 -24.61 16.25
CA PRO A 223 13.81 -25.77 16.18
C PRO A 223 13.23 -26.83 17.11
N THR A 224 12.73 -27.92 16.53
CA THR A 224 12.25 -29.06 17.30
C THR A 224 13.41 -29.40 18.22
N GLU A 225 13.23 -29.22 19.53
CA GLU A 225 14.23 -29.66 20.50
C GLU A 225 14.51 -31.12 20.17
N GLU A 226 15.70 -31.39 19.66
CA GLU A 226 16.13 -32.75 19.40
C GLU A 226 16.03 -33.45 20.77
N PRO A 227 15.27 -34.55 20.88
CA PRO A 227 15.07 -35.20 22.16
C PRO A 227 16.45 -35.49 22.76
N THR A 228 16.75 -34.85 23.88
CA THR A 228 18.03 -35.05 24.56
C THR A 228 18.15 -36.56 24.79
N PRO A 229 19.18 -37.23 24.22
CA PRO A 229 19.32 -38.66 24.38
C PRO A 229 19.35 -38.98 25.88
N PRO A 230 18.69 -40.07 26.33
CA PRO A 230 18.64 -40.42 27.73
C PRO A 230 20.08 -40.51 28.26
N VAL A 231 20.38 -39.67 29.25
CA VAL A 231 21.65 -39.73 29.99
C VAL A 231 21.72 -41.10 30.63
N LEU A 232 22.60 -41.96 30.10
CA LEU A 232 22.91 -43.24 30.73
C LEU A 232 23.39 -42.97 32.16
N PRO A 233 22.90 -43.73 33.17
CA PRO A 233 23.40 -43.59 34.53
C PRO A 233 24.92 -43.76 34.54
N PRO A 234 25.67 -42.92 35.27
CA PRO A 234 27.12 -43.04 35.34
C PRO A 234 27.46 -44.41 35.91
N THR A 235 28.06 -45.27 35.08
CA THR A 235 28.69 -46.51 35.52
C THR A 235 29.87 -46.09 36.39
N GLY A 236 29.65 -46.10 37.71
CA GLY A 236 30.65 -45.77 38.70
C GLY A 236 31.85 -46.70 38.58
N VAL A 237 32.92 -46.20 37.99
CA VAL A 237 34.27 -46.73 38.20
C VAL A 237 35.04 -45.65 38.94
N SER A 238 34.96 -45.72 40.26
CA SER A 238 35.85 -45.00 41.17
C SER A 238 37.25 -45.61 41.04
N LEU A 239 38.12 -45.01 40.23
CA LEU A 239 39.56 -45.14 40.40
C LEU A 239 40.12 -43.79 40.82
N GLY A 240 40.68 -43.77 42.04
CA GLY A 240 41.34 -42.61 42.61
C GLY A 240 42.50 -42.13 41.74
N GLY A 241 42.60 -40.82 41.60
CA GLY A 241 43.66 -40.15 40.88
C GLY A 241 43.70 -38.68 41.27
N SER A 242 44.56 -38.39 42.24
CA SER A 242 44.86 -37.09 42.77
C SER A 242 45.50 -36.18 41.71
N GLY A 243 45.05 -34.92 41.64
CA GLY A 243 45.87 -33.79 41.18
C GLY A 243 45.40 -33.11 39.89
N GLY A 244 45.38 -31.78 39.92
CA GLY A 244 45.45 -30.98 38.69
C GLY A 244 44.58 -29.72 38.64
N LEU A 245 45.08 -28.65 39.25
CA LEU A 245 44.79 -27.25 38.94
C LEU A 245 44.89 -26.91 37.43
N LEU A 246 44.01 -26.02 36.92
CA LEU A 246 44.25 -24.80 36.07
C LEU A 246 42.95 -24.45 35.30
N SER A 247 42.36 -23.24 35.44
CA SER A 247 42.58 -22.01 34.61
C SER A 247 42.04 -22.15 33.16
N LEU A 248 41.45 -21.18 32.45
CA LEU A 248 41.57 -19.71 32.43
C LEU A 248 40.46 -19.13 31.48
N LEU A 249 40.13 -17.83 31.66
CA LEU A 249 39.62 -16.76 30.75
C LEU A 249 39.09 -17.10 29.31
N THR A 250 38.13 -16.36 28.72
CA THR A 250 38.25 -14.93 28.32
C THR A 250 36.91 -14.25 28.01
N ALA A 251 36.88 -12.95 28.31
CA ALA A 251 35.89 -11.97 27.87
C ALA A 251 36.13 -11.51 26.42
N SER A 252 35.07 -11.05 25.75
CA SER A 252 35.16 -10.18 24.58
C SER A 252 34.19 -9.02 24.71
N ALA A 253 34.76 -7.82 24.89
CA ALA A 253 34.09 -6.53 24.80
C ALA A 253 33.95 -6.14 23.32
N GLY A 254 32.74 -5.77 22.92
CA GLY A 254 32.43 -5.24 21.59
C GLY A 254 32.31 -3.71 21.61
N LEU A 255 33.21 -3.08 20.86
CA LEU A 255 33.49 -1.66 20.68
C LEU A 255 32.30 -0.86 20.08
N LEU A 256 31.92 0.24 20.73
CA LEU A 256 31.00 1.26 20.22
C LEU A 256 31.80 2.35 19.48
N ILE A 257 31.57 2.52 18.18
CA ILE A 257 32.10 3.66 17.40
C ILE A 257 30.95 4.61 17.08
N LEU A 258 30.97 5.78 17.72
CA LEU A 258 30.17 6.94 17.34
C LEU A 258 31.01 7.82 16.41
N ALA A 259 30.62 7.91 15.14
CA ALA A 259 31.17 8.90 14.20
C ALA A 259 30.09 9.95 13.94
N GLY A 260 30.26 11.12 14.57
CA GLY A 260 29.49 12.33 14.26
C GLY A 260 30.05 13.01 13.02
N GLY A 261 29.18 13.29 12.05
CA GLY A 261 29.46 14.15 10.90
C GLY A 261 28.54 15.37 10.94
N ALA A 262 29.07 16.51 11.38
CA ALA A 262 28.38 17.79 11.27
C ALA A 262 28.52 18.31 9.83
N TYR A 263 27.40 18.38 9.10
CA TYR A 263 27.33 19.08 7.81
C TYR A 263 26.98 20.55 8.07
N ILE A 264 27.93 21.45 7.82
CA ILE A 264 27.69 22.90 7.78
C ILE A 264 27.26 23.26 6.36
N PHE A 265 25.99 23.60 6.19
CA PHE A 265 25.47 24.16 4.94
C PHE A 265 25.88 25.64 4.82
N ARG A 266 26.69 25.96 3.81
CA ARG A 266 27.04 27.34 3.44
C ARG A 266 26.06 27.80 2.36
N ARG A 267 25.14 28.70 2.72
CA ARG A 267 24.21 29.35 1.79
C ARG A 267 24.94 30.52 1.12
N ASP A 268 25.40 30.32 -0.11
CA ASP A 268 25.84 31.43 -0.96
C ASP A 268 24.62 32.14 -1.54
N GLY A 269 24.58 33.45 -1.34
CA GLY A 269 23.57 34.34 -1.90
C GLY A 269 23.98 34.84 -3.29
N SER A 270 23.00 34.94 -4.17
CA SER A 270 22.94 35.83 -5.32
C SER A 270 21.44 36.05 -5.58
N ASP A 271 20.81 37.19 -5.34
CA ASP A 271 21.14 38.54 -5.80
C ASP A 271 21.61 38.55 -7.25
N THR A 272 20.66 38.63 -8.20
CA THR A 272 20.45 39.86 -8.99
C THR A 272 19.45 39.67 -10.16
N ARG A 273 18.58 40.67 -10.28
CA ARG A 273 18.16 41.41 -11.50
C ARG A 273 16.80 41.14 -12.18
N THR A 274 16.13 42.30 -12.30
CA THR A 274 15.11 42.82 -13.24
C THR A 274 13.69 42.34 -13.11
#